data_AF-A0A7K1B6C5-F1
#
_entry.id   AF-A0A7K1B6C5-F1
#
_cell.length_a   1.000
_cell.length_b   1.000
_cell.length_c   1.000
_cell.angle_alpha   90.00
_cell.angle_beta   90.00
_cell.angle_gamma   90.00
#
_symmetry.space_group_name_H-M   'P 1'
#
loop_
_entity.id
_entity.type
_entity.pdbx_description
1 polymer ?
#
loop_
_entity_poly.entity_id
_entity_poly.type
_entity_poly.pdbx_seq_one_letter_code
_entity_poly.pdbx_strand_id
1 'polypeptide(L)'
;MSKFETVLFERDPIGLNFESNTDEYRAEAESIALRFLEDAPVLDPGLVVHEEFVRWFGADVCGPRDRYDSIGRELWEIWAAWRRQ
;
A
#
# COMPACT_ATOMS: atom_id res chain seq x y z
N MET A 1 -10.71 7.88 -6.25
CA MET A 1 -9.33 7.61 -5.81
C MET A 1 -9.23 7.91 -4.33
N SER A 2 -9.09 6.88 -3.51
CA SER A 2 -8.77 7.02 -2.09
C SER A 2 -7.37 7.62 -1.90
N LYS A 3 -7.08 8.13 -0.70
CA LYS A 3 -5.73 8.61 -0.38
C LYS A 3 -4.67 7.51 -0.50
N PHE A 4 -5.06 6.24 -0.33
CA PHE A 4 -4.17 5.10 -0.49
C PHE A 4 -3.82 4.87 -1.95
N GLU A 5 -4.83 4.87 -2.84
CA GLU A 5 -4.62 4.79 -4.29
C GLU A 5 -3.69 5.90 -4.78
N THR A 6 -3.88 7.14 -4.31
CA THR A 6 -3.01 8.27 -4.68
C THR A 6 -1.55 8.01 -4.32
N VAL A 7 -1.29 7.57 -3.08
CA VAL A 7 0.09 7.28 -2.64
C VAL A 7 0.69 6.12 -3.43
N LEU A 8 -0.04 5.02 -3.63
CA LEU A 8 0.48 3.88 -4.39
C LEU A 8 0.76 4.24 -5.84
N PHE A 9 -0.12 5.03 -6.46
CA PHE A 9 0.10 5.58 -7.78
C PHE A 9 1.37 6.45 -7.77
N GLU A 10 1.47 7.51 -6.96
CA GLU A 10 2.63 8.40 -6.99
C GLU A 10 3.98 7.71 -6.69
N ARG A 11 3.97 6.66 -5.87
CA ARG A 11 5.19 5.95 -5.46
C ARG A 11 5.57 4.80 -6.37
N ASP A 12 4.62 4.30 -7.16
CA ASP A 12 4.78 3.26 -8.18
C ASP A 12 5.80 2.16 -7.83
N PRO A 13 5.59 1.41 -6.74
CA PRO A 13 6.61 0.53 -6.15
C PRO A 13 7.07 -0.61 -7.08
N ILE A 14 6.29 -0.94 -8.10
CA ILE A 14 6.58 -2.02 -9.06
C ILE A 14 6.57 -1.57 -10.53
N GLY A 15 6.45 -0.26 -10.81
CA GLY A 15 6.58 0.25 -12.18
C GLY A 15 5.37 -0.02 -13.07
N LEU A 16 4.17 -0.13 -12.49
CA LEU A 16 2.95 -0.43 -13.25
C LEU A 16 2.25 0.81 -13.78
N ASN A 17 2.58 2.01 -13.30
CA ASN A 17 1.92 3.22 -13.75
C ASN A 17 2.14 3.52 -15.23
N PHE A 18 1.14 3.24 -16.06
CA PHE A 18 1.09 3.72 -17.44
C PHE A 18 0.00 4.81 -17.56
N GLU A 19 0.36 5.94 -18.18
CA GLU A 19 -0.35 7.24 -18.18
C GLU A 19 -1.88 7.23 -18.44
N SER A 20 -2.45 6.13 -18.93
CA SER A 20 -3.85 6.02 -19.33
C SER A 20 -4.76 5.21 -18.40
N ASN A 21 -4.24 4.55 -17.35
CA ASN A 21 -5.05 3.68 -16.48
C ASN A 21 -4.97 4.13 -15.01
N THR A 22 -5.96 4.90 -14.56
CA THR A 22 -5.95 5.55 -13.23
C THR A 22 -6.40 4.66 -12.07
N ASP A 23 -6.68 3.39 -12.31
CA ASP A 23 -7.17 2.43 -11.31
C ASP A 23 -6.23 1.25 -11.01
N GLU A 24 -4.97 1.33 -11.45
CA GLU A 24 -3.99 0.23 -11.42
C GLU A 24 -3.65 -0.30 -10.02
N TYR A 25 -3.78 0.52 -8.97
CA TYR A 25 -3.48 0.12 -7.58
C TYR A 25 -4.70 0.07 -6.65
N ARG A 26 -5.92 0.10 -7.20
CA ARG A 26 -7.15 0.17 -6.40
C ARG A 26 -7.37 -1.08 -5.54
N ALA A 27 -7.15 -2.26 -6.10
CA ALA A 27 -7.38 -3.52 -5.37
C ALA A 27 -6.40 -3.67 -4.20
N GLU A 28 -5.15 -3.28 -4.41
CA GLU A 28 -4.07 -3.26 -3.44
C GLU A 28 -4.38 -2.25 -2.33
N ALA A 29 -4.77 -1.02 -2.70
CA ALA A 29 -5.14 0.02 -1.76
C ALA A 29 -6.29 -0.41 -0.84
N GLU A 30 -7.34 -1.03 -1.38
CA GLU A 30 -8.46 -1.55 -0.60
C GLU A 30 -8.02 -2.68 0.34
N SER A 31 -7.20 -3.62 -0.14
CA SER A 31 -6.69 -4.74 0.68
C SER A 31 -5.81 -4.28 1.85
N ILE A 32 -4.91 -3.31 1.62
CA ILE A 32 -4.04 -2.75 2.66
C ILE A 32 -4.88 -1.99 3.69
N ALA A 33 -5.88 -1.22 3.25
CA ALA A 33 -6.77 -0.49 4.16
C ALA A 33 -7.56 -1.44 5.08
N LEU A 34 -8.05 -2.57 4.55
CA LEU A 34 -8.71 -3.61 5.34
C LEU A 34 -7.76 -4.23 6.36
N ARG A 35 -6.53 -4.59 5.97
CA ARG A 35 -5.54 -5.15 6.91
C ARG A 35 -5.15 -4.19 8.03
N PHE A 36 -5.05 -2.89 7.72
CA PHE A 36 -4.82 -1.89 8.76
C PHE A 36 -5.98 -1.81 9.75
N LEU A 37 -7.23 -2.05 9.34
CA LEU A 37 -8.36 -2.13 10.27
C LEU A 37 -8.28 -3.34 11.20
N GLU A 38 -7.89 -4.50 10.66
CA GLU A 38 -7.87 -5.78 11.39
C GLU A 38 -6.71 -5.88 12.39
N ASP A 39 -5.49 -5.52 11.99
CA ASP A 39 -4.26 -5.85 12.74
C ASP A 39 -3.54 -4.64 13.37
N ALA A 40 -4.12 -3.44 13.23
CA ALA A 40 -3.46 -2.16 13.50
C ALA A 40 -2.54 -2.02 14.74
N PRO A 41 -2.89 -2.52 15.93
CA PRO A 41 -2.08 -2.28 17.12
C PRO A 41 -0.68 -2.93 17.07
N VAL A 42 -0.44 -3.88 16.16
CA VAL A 42 0.78 -4.72 16.14
C VAL A 42 1.51 -4.67 14.78
N LEU A 43 0.99 -3.95 13.79
CA LEU A 43 1.54 -3.96 12.43
C LEU A 43 2.81 -3.14 12.29
N ASP A 44 3.81 -3.73 11.64
CA ASP A 44 4.82 -3.01 10.86
C ASP A 44 4.18 -2.62 9.52
N PRO A 45 3.86 -1.33 9.28
CA PRO A 45 3.08 -0.95 8.10
C PRO A 45 3.77 -1.26 6.78
N GLY A 46 5.10 -1.17 6.72
CA GLY A 46 5.81 -1.56 5.50
C GLY A 46 5.64 -3.05 5.19
N LEU A 47 5.45 -3.89 6.22
CA LEU A 47 5.36 -5.35 6.08
C LEU A 47 4.06 -5.70 5.42
N VAL A 48 2.99 -5.11 5.93
CA VAL A 48 1.66 -5.26 5.37
C VAL A 48 1.65 -4.87 3.92
N VAL A 49 2.22 -3.71 3.57
CA VAL A 49 2.24 -3.27 2.18
C VAL A 49 3.05 -4.23 1.32
N HIS A 50 4.24 -4.64 1.76
CA HIS A 50 5.04 -5.61 1.00
C HIS A 50 4.34 -6.95 0.83
N GLU A 51 3.74 -7.50 1.89
CA GLU A 51 3.01 -8.77 1.85
C GLU A 51 1.79 -8.69 0.93
N GLU A 52 1.02 -7.60 0.95
CA GLU A 52 -0.10 -7.43 0.04
C GLU A 52 0.40 -7.34 -1.41
N PHE A 53 1.46 -6.58 -1.68
CA PHE A 53 2.05 -6.52 -3.00
C PHE A 53 2.56 -7.90 -3.47
N VAL A 54 3.25 -8.65 -2.61
CA VAL A 54 3.72 -10.01 -2.91
C VAL A 54 2.55 -10.95 -3.17
N ARG A 55 1.44 -10.81 -2.45
CA ARG A 55 0.23 -11.60 -2.66
C ARG A 55 -0.43 -11.31 -4.02
N TRP A 56 -0.42 -10.06 -4.47
CA TRP A 56 -1.01 -9.64 -5.74
C TRP A 56 -0.11 -9.93 -6.95
N PHE A 57 1.21 -9.69 -6.83
CA PHE A 57 2.13 -9.66 -7.97
C PHE A 57 3.28 -10.67 -7.91
N GLY A 58 3.48 -11.34 -6.77
CA GLY A 58 4.60 -12.26 -6.57
C GLY A 58 5.88 -11.58 -6.06
N ALA A 59 6.66 -12.33 -5.28
CA ALA A 59 7.86 -11.83 -4.63
C ALA A 59 8.99 -11.45 -5.60
N ASP A 60 9.02 -12.10 -6.76
CA ASP A 60 9.97 -11.83 -7.85
C ASP A 60 9.76 -10.45 -8.49
N VAL A 61 8.51 -9.97 -8.53
CA VAL A 61 8.16 -8.64 -9.07
C VAL A 61 8.35 -7.55 -8.02
N CYS A 62 7.93 -7.79 -6.77
CA CYS A 62 7.90 -6.78 -5.73
C CYS A 62 9.29 -6.32 -5.24
N GLY A 63 10.30 -7.18 -5.37
CA GLY A 63 11.64 -6.88 -4.89
C GLY A 63 11.73 -6.77 -3.36
N PRO A 64 12.76 -6.09 -2.83
CA PRO A 64 13.07 -6.12 -1.41
C PRO A 64 12.08 -5.31 -0.57
N ARG A 65 11.86 -5.80 0.64
CA ARG A 65 10.95 -5.22 1.62
C ARG A 65 11.20 -3.74 1.92
N ASP A 66 12.46 -3.31 2.02
CA ASP A 66 12.83 -1.94 2.38
C ASP A 66 12.24 -0.87 1.43
N ARG A 67 11.90 -1.25 0.18
CA ARG A 67 11.22 -0.37 -0.79
C ARG A 67 9.86 0.11 -0.28
N TYR A 68 9.20 -0.69 0.55
CA TYR A 68 7.83 -0.48 1.01
C TYR A 68 7.77 0.24 2.35
N ASP A 69 8.88 0.41 3.06
CA ASP A 69 8.87 0.99 4.41
C ASP A 69 8.37 2.42 4.44
N SER A 70 8.85 3.27 3.52
CA SER A 70 8.37 4.65 3.46
C SER A 70 6.92 4.74 2.99
N ILE A 71 6.49 3.83 2.11
CA ILE A 71 5.10 3.78 1.58
C ILE A 71 4.16 3.36 2.71
N GLY A 72 4.50 2.29 3.43
CA GLY A 72 3.73 1.80 4.56
C GLY A 72 3.58 2.83 5.66
N ARG A 73 4.63 3.57 6.00
CA ARG A 73 4.55 4.67 6.98
C ARG A 73 3.57 5.76 6.55
N GLU A 74 3.65 6.18 5.30
CA GLU A 74 2.76 7.22 4.76
C GLU A 74 1.29 6.77 4.75
N LEU A 75 1.00 5.55 4.29
CA LEU A 75 -0.33 4.96 4.34
C LEU A 75 -0.85 4.82 5.78
N TRP A 76 0.03 4.45 6.71
CA TRP A 76 -0.31 4.32 8.12
C TRP A 76 -0.70 5.66 8.74
N GLU A 77 0.03 6.74 8.43
CA GLU A 77 -0.29 8.09 8.90
C GLU A 77 -1.66 8.56 8.40
N ILE A 78 -1.96 8.31 7.11
CA ILE A 78 -3.27 8.59 6.51
C ILE A 78 -4.38 7.84 7.25
N TRP A 79 -4.19 6.55 7.48
CA TRP A 79 -5.18 5.71 8.14
C TRP A 79 -5.36 6.06 9.62
N ALA A 80 -4.27 6.30 10.35
CA ALA A 80 -4.31 6.71 11.75
C ALA A 80 -4.98 8.08 11.91
N ALA A 81 -4.82 8.99 10.95
CA ALA A 81 -5.53 10.27 10.93
C ALA A 81 -7.04 10.10 10.65
N TRP A 82 -7.42 9.15 9.78
CA TRP A 82 -8.83 8.80 9.58
C TRP A 82 -9.46 8.20 10.83
N ARG A 83 -8.76 7.29 11.54
CA ARG A 83 -9.30 6.61 12.74
C ARG A 83 -9.51 7.51 13.96
N ARG A 84 -8.92 8.71 13.97
CA ARG A 84 -9.04 9.69 15.07
C ARG A 84 -10.19 10.69 14.87
N GLN A 85 -10.89 10.62 13.74
CA GLN A 85 -12.07 11.44 13.42
C GLN A 85 -13.33 10.65 13.76
#